data_AF-A0A6G9Y2P6-F1
#
_entry.id   AF-A0A6G9Y2P6-F1
#
_cell.length_a   1.000
_cell.length_b   1.000
_cell.length_c   1.000
_cell.angle_alpha   90.00
_cell.angle_beta   90.00
_cell.angle_gamma   90.00
#
_symmetry.space_group_name_H-M   'P 1'
#
loop_
_entity.id
_entity.type
_entity.pdbx_description
1 polymer ?
#
loop_
_entity_poly.entity_id
_entity_poly.type
_entity_poly.pdbx_seq_one_letter_code
_entity_poly.pdbx_strand_id
1 'polypeptide(L)'
;MYQRRWPSGEKLAIAQARDKYWNQFVDTSSFEAFAESMMVAIHEETHMWDLDAARTEWDVRTASWVNGTQQLLNIPLHGGFARKEILPLIKDKLSDDMDGIYLRDRQQGDYRLQGVLTELNAGLTGLPAVTVVQEYIKGIGASNARDIAATNLRYLLLYLRVAKDKHPDYWAQIKNEPKVRELVLIQFLRTAYWLEKSAPYTGKLGSPDADKITAKNYAPENIAILEEFTGRKVRTDAQKNCTVS
;
A
#
# COMPACT_ATOMS: atom_id res chain seq x y z
N MET A 1 8.94 -7.44 -20.91
CA MET A 1 9.17 -6.16 -20.18
C MET A 1 8.90 -6.33 -18.69
N TYR A 2 7.71 -6.81 -18.31
CA TYR A 2 7.31 -7.00 -16.91
C TYR A 2 8.19 -7.97 -16.11
N GLN A 3 8.54 -9.14 -16.64
CA GLN A 3 9.48 -10.07 -15.96
C GLN A 3 10.80 -9.40 -15.53
N ARG A 4 11.35 -8.51 -16.37
CA ARG A 4 12.64 -7.86 -16.13
C ARG A 4 12.54 -6.63 -15.22
N ARG A 5 11.45 -5.87 -15.32
CA ARG A 5 11.33 -4.55 -14.66
C ARG A 5 10.36 -4.54 -13.48
N TRP A 6 9.36 -5.44 -13.46
CA TRP A 6 8.30 -5.51 -12.46
C TRP A 6 7.89 -6.97 -12.16
N PRO A 7 8.80 -7.75 -11.54
CA PRO A 7 8.59 -9.18 -11.35
C PRO A 7 7.45 -9.53 -10.36
N SER A 8 7.12 -8.66 -9.40
CA SER A 8 5.94 -8.86 -8.53
C SER A 8 4.63 -8.75 -9.32
N GLY A 9 4.53 -7.78 -10.24
CA GLY A 9 3.34 -7.61 -11.07
C GLY A 9 3.16 -8.76 -12.05
N GLU A 10 4.26 -9.30 -12.61
CA GLU A 10 4.21 -10.53 -13.40
C GLU A 10 3.64 -11.70 -12.59
N LYS A 11 4.10 -11.90 -11.35
CA LYS A 11 3.60 -12.99 -10.51
C LYS A 11 2.12 -12.85 -10.20
N LEU A 12 1.64 -11.63 -9.94
CA LEU A 12 0.23 -11.39 -9.72
C LEU A 12 -0.59 -11.64 -11.00
N ALA A 13 -0.12 -11.14 -12.15
CA ALA A 13 -0.75 -11.39 -13.44
C ALA A 13 -0.87 -12.88 -13.77
N ILE A 14 0.17 -13.68 -13.47
CA ILE A 14 0.12 -15.14 -13.62
C ILE A 14 -0.91 -15.75 -12.66
N ALA A 15 -0.95 -15.29 -11.40
CA ALA A 15 -1.89 -15.77 -10.39
C ALA A 15 -3.35 -15.45 -10.75
N GLN A 16 -3.59 -14.39 -11.51
CA GLN A 16 -4.90 -13.93 -11.97
C GLN A 16 -5.13 -14.11 -13.48
N ALA A 17 -4.34 -14.96 -14.15
CA ALA A 17 -4.45 -15.18 -15.59
C ALA A 17 -5.81 -15.74 -16.05
N ARG A 18 -6.65 -16.20 -15.12
CA ARG A 18 -8.01 -16.70 -15.37
C ARG A 18 -9.11 -15.77 -14.84
N ASP A 19 -8.76 -14.58 -14.35
CA ASP A 19 -9.76 -13.59 -13.94
C ASP A 19 -10.53 -13.11 -15.18
N LYS A 20 -11.86 -13.22 -15.12
CA LYS A 20 -12.74 -12.83 -16.23
C LYS A 20 -12.85 -11.31 -16.38
N TYR A 21 -12.43 -10.55 -15.37
CA TYR A 21 -12.45 -9.08 -15.35
C TYR A 21 -11.12 -8.46 -15.84
N TRP A 22 -10.07 -9.26 -16.03
CA TRP A 22 -8.74 -8.80 -16.46
C TRP A 22 -8.77 -7.84 -17.65
N ASN A 23 -9.54 -8.18 -18.69
CA ASN A 23 -9.60 -7.41 -19.93
C ASN A 23 -10.32 -6.06 -19.79
N GLN A 24 -10.98 -5.76 -18.66
CA GLN A 24 -11.65 -4.47 -18.44
C GLN A 24 -10.66 -3.33 -18.22
N PHE A 25 -9.43 -3.66 -17.79
CA PHE A 25 -8.40 -2.69 -17.44
C PHE A 25 -7.26 -2.63 -18.44
N VAL A 26 -7.29 -3.41 -19.53
CA VAL A 26 -6.18 -3.53 -20.49
C VAL A 26 -6.53 -2.87 -21.81
N ASP A 27 -5.69 -1.91 -22.23
CA ASP A 27 -5.78 -1.22 -23.52
C ASP A 27 -4.62 -1.66 -24.42
N THR A 28 -4.91 -2.33 -25.52
CA THR A 28 -3.90 -2.84 -26.47
C THR A 28 -3.71 -1.94 -27.70
N SER A 29 -4.24 -0.71 -27.69
CA SER A 29 -4.22 0.19 -28.86
C SER A 29 -2.81 0.68 -29.24
N SER A 30 -1.90 0.75 -28.27
CA SER A 30 -0.48 1.10 -28.47
C SER A 30 0.37 0.53 -27.35
N PHE A 31 1.69 0.55 -27.50
CA PHE A 31 2.60 0.09 -26.43
C PHE A 31 2.47 0.97 -25.17
N GLU A 32 2.33 2.28 -25.32
CA GLU A 32 2.15 3.22 -24.22
C GLU A 32 0.81 3.01 -23.50
N ALA A 33 -0.29 2.86 -24.27
CA ALA A 33 -1.60 2.57 -23.68
C ALA A 33 -1.60 1.22 -22.95
N PHE A 34 -0.92 0.21 -23.51
CA PHE A 34 -0.74 -1.08 -22.85
C PHE A 34 0.11 -0.97 -21.57
N ALA A 35 1.22 -0.24 -21.61
CA ALA A 35 2.09 -0.05 -20.45
C ALA A 35 1.35 0.62 -19.29
N GLU A 36 0.55 1.64 -19.59
CA GLU A 36 -0.23 2.38 -18.59
C GLU A 36 -1.43 1.56 -18.07
N SER A 37 -2.19 0.92 -18.95
CA SER A 37 -3.37 0.12 -18.59
C SER A 37 -3.00 -1.15 -17.80
N MET A 38 -1.91 -1.84 -18.13
CA MET A 38 -1.42 -2.98 -17.35
C MET A 38 -1.04 -2.63 -15.91
N MET A 39 -0.63 -1.38 -15.67
CA MET A 39 -0.35 -0.92 -14.31
C MET A 39 -1.62 -0.74 -13.50
N VAL A 40 -2.68 -0.19 -14.11
CA VAL A 40 -4.02 -0.15 -13.52
C VAL A 40 -4.53 -1.57 -13.31
N ALA A 41 -4.46 -2.43 -14.31
CA ALA A 41 -4.93 -3.81 -14.24
C ALA A 41 -4.33 -4.56 -13.03
N ILE A 42 -3.01 -4.53 -12.86
CA ILE A 42 -2.37 -5.24 -11.75
C ILE A 42 -2.62 -4.54 -10.39
N HIS A 43 -2.80 -3.22 -10.35
CA HIS A 43 -3.26 -2.52 -9.15
C HIS A 43 -4.64 -3.02 -8.72
N GLU A 44 -5.61 -3.00 -9.64
CA GLU A 44 -6.99 -3.46 -9.39
C GLU A 44 -7.05 -4.96 -9.09
N GLU A 45 -6.25 -5.77 -9.76
CA GLU A 45 -6.17 -7.20 -9.52
C GLU A 45 -5.57 -7.51 -8.14
N THR A 46 -4.74 -6.62 -7.57
CA THR A 46 -4.32 -6.71 -6.16
C THR A 46 -5.53 -6.58 -5.24
N HIS A 47 -6.43 -5.61 -5.51
CA HIS A 47 -7.71 -5.49 -4.80
C HIS A 47 -8.55 -6.75 -5.00
N MET A 48 -8.72 -7.23 -6.24
CA MET A 48 -9.55 -8.40 -6.53
C MET A 48 -9.07 -9.67 -5.82
N TRP A 49 -7.75 -9.82 -5.62
CA TRP A 49 -7.24 -10.91 -4.80
C TRP A 49 -7.73 -10.81 -3.36
N ASP A 50 -7.60 -9.61 -2.77
CA ASP A 50 -7.94 -9.36 -1.37
C ASP A 50 -9.47 -9.30 -1.13
N LEU A 51 -10.27 -8.99 -2.16
CA LEU A 51 -11.75 -8.97 -2.14
C LEU A 51 -12.38 -10.35 -2.38
N ASP A 52 -11.64 -11.33 -2.90
CA ASP A 52 -12.18 -12.67 -3.13
C ASP A 52 -12.34 -13.44 -1.81
N ALA A 53 -13.59 -13.54 -1.36
CA ALA A 53 -13.96 -14.21 -0.13
C ALA A 53 -13.51 -15.68 -0.06
N ALA A 54 -13.31 -16.36 -1.20
CA ALA A 54 -12.79 -17.73 -1.22
C ALA A 54 -11.30 -17.82 -0.86
N ARG A 55 -10.57 -16.69 -0.91
CA ARG A 55 -9.11 -16.62 -0.69
C ARG A 55 -8.75 -15.95 0.63
N THR A 56 -9.42 -14.86 0.98
CA THR A 56 -8.96 -14.00 2.09
C THR A 56 -9.86 -14.00 3.31
N GLU A 57 -11.07 -14.58 3.27
CA GLU A 57 -12.08 -14.40 4.33
C GLU A 57 -12.16 -12.91 4.74
N TRP A 58 -13.04 -12.15 4.09
CA TRP A 58 -13.13 -10.68 4.21
C TRP A 58 -12.89 -10.16 5.64
N ASP A 59 -12.03 -9.13 5.78
CA ASP A 59 -11.54 -8.51 7.02
C ASP A 59 -10.62 -9.34 7.93
N VAL A 60 -10.46 -10.65 7.75
CA VAL A 60 -9.65 -11.48 8.67
C VAL A 60 -8.34 -12.00 8.09
N ARG A 61 -8.14 -11.99 6.77
CA ARG A 61 -6.82 -12.25 6.17
C ARG A 61 -6.49 -11.32 5.00
N THR A 62 -5.22 -11.30 4.63
CA THR A 62 -4.69 -10.62 3.44
C THR A 62 -3.52 -11.40 2.84
N ALA A 63 -3.12 -11.00 1.63
CA ALA A 63 -1.91 -11.43 0.96
C ALA A 63 -1.06 -10.23 0.49
N SER A 64 0.20 -10.46 0.15
CA SER A 64 1.07 -9.43 -0.44
C SER A 64 2.13 -10.02 -1.37
N TRP A 65 2.26 -9.46 -2.58
CA TRP A 65 3.29 -9.80 -3.55
C TRP A 65 4.47 -8.83 -3.44
N VAL A 66 5.43 -9.20 -2.60
CA VAL A 66 6.55 -8.34 -2.22
C VAL A 66 7.54 -8.18 -3.38
N ASN A 67 7.94 -9.29 -4.00
CA ASN A 67 8.84 -9.32 -5.15
C ASN A 67 8.61 -10.61 -5.98
N GLY A 68 9.49 -10.89 -6.95
CA GLY A 68 9.38 -12.06 -7.83
C GLY A 68 9.49 -13.42 -7.15
N THR A 69 10.05 -13.49 -5.94
CA THR A 69 10.29 -14.74 -5.20
C THR A 69 9.63 -14.79 -3.82
N GLN A 70 9.16 -13.65 -3.30
CA GLN A 70 8.54 -13.54 -1.99
C GLN A 70 7.07 -13.11 -2.13
N GLN A 71 6.17 -13.99 -1.67
CA GLN A 71 4.76 -13.69 -1.43
C GLN A 71 4.44 -14.02 0.03
N LEU A 72 3.69 -13.14 0.68
CA LEU A 72 3.16 -13.38 2.02
C LEU A 72 1.68 -13.70 1.87
N LEU A 73 1.30 -14.95 2.16
CA LEU A 73 -0.08 -15.43 1.98
C LEU A 73 -0.71 -15.80 3.33
N ASN A 74 -2.03 -15.68 3.43
CA ASN A 74 -2.82 -16.06 4.61
C ASN A 74 -2.33 -15.38 5.90
N ILE A 75 -2.15 -14.06 5.85
CA ILE A 75 -1.73 -13.27 7.02
C ILE A 75 -2.96 -12.99 7.87
N PRO A 76 -3.03 -13.41 9.15
CA PRO A 76 -4.24 -13.28 9.94
C PRO A 76 -4.34 -11.87 10.56
N LEU A 77 -5.34 -11.11 10.12
CA LEU A 77 -5.58 -9.72 10.53
C LEU A 77 -6.57 -9.60 11.69
N HIS A 78 -7.33 -10.66 12.00
CA HIS A 78 -8.22 -10.74 13.16
C HIS A 78 -9.32 -9.66 13.21
N GLY A 79 -9.82 -9.22 12.06
CA GLY A 79 -10.96 -8.31 11.97
C GLY A 79 -10.57 -6.85 12.20
N GLY A 80 -10.12 -6.48 13.40
CA GLY A 80 -9.80 -5.09 13.73
C GLY A 80 -11.03 -4.18 13.88
N PHE A 81 -10.85 -2.88 13.70
CA PHE A 81 -11.84 -1.82 13.89
C PHE A 81 -11.93 -0.92 12.65
N ALA A 82 -12.94 -0.04 12.59
CA ALA A 82 -13.19 0.77 11.40
C ALA A 82 -12.05 1.78 11.14
N ARG A 83 -11.50 1.81 9.92
CA ARG A 83 -10.35 2.66 9.59
C ARG A 83 -10.66 4.15 9.73
N LYS A 84 -11.93 4.57 9.63
CA LYS A 84 -12.34 5.96 9.92
C LYS A 84 -11.98 6.45 11.32
N GLU A 85 -11.73 5.55 12.28
CA GLU A 85 -11.31 5.93 13.64
C GLU A 85 -9.96 6.67 13.69
N ILE A 86 -9.17 6.62 12.62
CA ILE A 86 -7.91 7.37 12.50
C ILE A 86 -8.11 8.84 12.10
N LEU A 87 -9.28 9.22 11.57
CA LEU A 87 -9.58 10.59 11.11
C LEU A 87 -9.20 11.67 12.13
N PRO A 88 -9.50 11.52 13.44
CA PRO A 88 -9.15 12.53 14.42
C PRO A 88 -7.65 12.76 14.59
N LEU A 89 -6.77 11.87 14.10
CA LEU A 89 -5.32 12.05 14.13
C LEU A 89 -4.80 12.83 12.90
N ILE A 90 -5.61 13.02 11.87
CA ILE A 90 -5.27 13.80 10.68
C ILE A 90 -5.66 15.26 10.95
N LYS A 91 -4.66 16.13 11.07
CA LYS A 91 -4.83 17.57 11.42
C LYS A 91 -4.49 18.54 10.30
N ASP A 92 -4.06 18.00 9.16
CA ASP A 92 -3.74 18.74 7.95
C ASP A 92 -4.72 18.36 6.83
N LYS A 93 -4.57 18.98 5.66
CA LYS A 93 -5.39 18.70 4.47
C LYS A 93 -4.58 18.05 3.35
N LEU A 94 -3.42 17.47 3.66
CA LEU A 94 -2.49 16.96 2.64
C LEU A 94 -3.09 15.78 1.86
N SER A 95 -3.99 15.02 2.47
CA SER A 95 -4.65 13.85 1.89
C SER A 95 -6.17 14.02 1.78
N ASP A 96 -6.71 15.25 1.73
CA ASP A 96 -8.16 15.51 1.88
C ASP A 96 -9.04 14.71 0.91
N ASP A 97 -8.63 14.60 -0.36
CA ASP A 97 -9.33 13.82 -1.38
C ASP A 97 -9.38 12.32 -1.02
N MET A 98 -8.24 11.76 -0.62
CA MET A 98 -8.14 10.36 -0.20
C MET A 98 -8.84 10.11 1.13
N ASP A 99 -8.80 11.06 2.06
CA ASP A 99 -9.54 10.97 3.32
C ASP A 99 -11.05 10.94 3.02
N GLY A 100 -11.50 11.70 2.01
CA GLY A 100 -12.86 11.67 1.49
C GLY A 100 -13.29 10.27 1.06
N ILE A 101 -12.47 9.63 0.22
CA ILE A 101 -12.76 8.31 -0.35
C ILE A 101 -12.63 7.20 0.68
N TYR A 102 -11.53 7.15 1.43
CA TYR A 102 -11.18 5.98 2.23
C TYR A 102 -11.69 6.06 3.67
N LEU A 103 -11.85 7.27 4.22
CA LEU A 103 -12.12 7.43 5.65
C LEU A 103 -13.49 8.06 5.93
N ARG A 104 -13.94 9.03 5.13
CA ARG A 104 -15.21 9.75 5.35
C ARG A 104 -16.39 9.12 4.62
N ASP A 105 -16.15 8.47 3.48
CA ASP A 105 -17.18 7.66 2.83
C ASP A 105 -17.69 6.58 3.79
N ARG A 106 -19.00 6.34 3.73
CA ARG A 106 -19.69 5.48 4.69
C ARG A 106 -19.22 4.04 4.60
N GLN A 107 -19.11 3.48 3.40
CA GLN A 107 -18.75 2.07 3.23
C GLN A 107 -17.25 1.89 3.40
N GLN A 108 -16.47 2.71 2.70
CA GLN A 108 -15.03 2.66 2.72
C GLN A 108 -14.47 2.96 4.11
N GLY A 109 -15.05 3.90 4.86
CA GLY A 109 -14.61 4.22 6.22
C GLY A 109 -14.84 3.10 7.24
N ASP A 110 -15.77 2.18 6.97
CA ASP A 110 -16.10 1.03 7.83
C ASP A 110 -15.18 -0.18 7.58
N TYR A 111 -14.38 -0.16 6.51
CA TYR A 111 -13.35 -1.20 6.30
C TYR A 111 -12.30 -1.17 7.39
N ARG A 112 -11.70 -2.32 7.68
CA ARG A 112 -10.82 -2.48 8.85
C ARG A 112 -9.35 -2.52 8.46
N LEU A 113 -8.49 -3.17 9.25
CA LEU A 113 -7.06 -3.27 8.93
C LEU A 113 -6.81 -3.86 7.53
N GLN A 114 -7.65 -4.81 7.10
CA GLN A 114 -7.61 -5.36 5.75
C GLN A 114 -7.76 -4.24 4.70
N GLY A 115 -8.74 -3.34 4.84
CA GLY A 115 -8.97 -2.27 3.88
C GLY A 115 -7.85 -1.23 3.88
N VAL A 116 -7.16 -1.03 5.01
CA VAL A 116 -5.95 -0.18 5.06
C VAL A 116 -4.79 -0.85 4.31
N LEU A 117 -4.61 -2.16 4.49
CA LEU A 117 -3.53 -2.92 3.87
C LEU A 117 -3.76 -3.18 2.37
N THR A 118 -5.00 -3.38 1.95
CA THR A 118 -5.38 -3.67 0.55
C THR A 118 -5.00 -2.49 -0.35
N GLU A 119 -5.35 -1.26 0.04
CA GLU A 119 -4.96 -0.04 -0.67
C GLU A 119 -3.46 0.17 -0.70
N LEU A 120 -2.77 -0.10 0.42
CA LEU A 120 -1.32 0.00 0.47
C LEU A 120 -0.64 -1.07 -0.40
N ASN A 121 -1.14 -2.30 -0.39
CA ASN A 121 -0.67 -3.40 -1.24
C ASN A 121 -0.81 -3.04 -2.71
N ALA A 122 -1.98 -2.58 -3.13
CA ALA A 122 -2.24 -2.16 -4.51
C ALA A 122 -1.33 -0.98 -4.90
N GLY A 123 -1.16 0.00 -4.02
CA GLY A 123 -0.21 1.10 -4.18
C GLY A 123 1.24 0.62 -4.33
N LEU A 124 1.69 -0.35 -3.53
CA LEU A 124 3.04 -0.92 -3.61
C LEU A 124 3.22 -1.97 -4.69
N THR A 125 2.17 -2.33 -5.41
CA THR A 125 2.25 -3.06 -6.65
C THR A 125 2.31 -2.07 -7.83
N GLY A 126 1.45 -1.04 -7.83
CA GLY A 126 1.37 -0.01 -8.88
C GLY A 126 2.56 0.97 -8.92
N LEU A 127 3.00 1.51 -7.78
CA LEU A 127 4.11 2.49 -7.72
C LEU A 127 5.42 1.94 -8.34
N PRO A 128 5.88 0.72 -8.02
CA PRO A 128 7.02 0.12 -8.71
C PRO A 128 6.85 0.10 -10.23
N ALA A 129 5.65 -0.27 -10.71
CA ALA A 129 5.36 -0.40 -12.13
C ALA A 129 5.53 0.94 -12.85
N VAL A 130 4.83 1.97 -12.37
CA VAL A 130 4.89 3.31 -12.98
C VAL A 130 6.29 3.90 -12.91
N THR A 131 7.08 3.53 -11.89
CA THR A 131 8.46 4.02 -11.73
C THR A 131 9.38 3.43 -12.79
N VAL A 132 9.29 2.12 -13.05
CA VAL A 132 10.22 1.41 -13.97
C VAL A 132 9.81 1.47 -15.45
N VAL A 133 8.58 1.93 -15.73
CA VAL A 133 8.06 2.19 -17.08
C VAL A 133 7.65 3.64 -17.29
N GLN A 134 8.13 4.55 -16.43
CA GLN A 134 7.69 5.95 -16.41
C GLN A 134 7.77 6.61 -17.79
N GLU A 135 8.72 6.22 -18.64
CA GLU A 135 8.90 6.78 -19.98
C GLU A 135 7.69 6.56 -20.90
N TYR A 136 6.84 5.58 -20.60
CA TYR A 136 5.67 5.20 -21.40
C TYR A 136 4.35 5.72 -20.81
N ILE A 137 4.38 6.23 -19.58
CA ILE A 137 3.18 6.75 -18.90
C ILE A 137 2.83 8.13 -19.44
N LYS A 138 1.58 8.39 -19.84
CA LYS A 138 1.13 9.70 -20.35
C LYS A 138 0.25 10.48 -19.37
N GLY A 139 -0.14 9.87 -18.25
CA GLY A 139 -0.57 10.60 -17.05
C GLY A 139 -2.04 10.48 -16.66
N ILE A 140 -2.78 9.51 -17.22
CA ILE A 140 -4.20 9.32 -16.91
C ILE A 140 -4.39 8.34 -15.75
N GLY A 141 -3.67 7.21 -15.71
CA GLY A 141 -3.85 6.17 -14.68
C GLY A 141 -2.81 6.17 -13.54
N ALA A 142 -1.68 6.83 -13.74
CA ALA A 142 -0.48 6.69 -12.88
C ALA A 142 -0.16 7.95 -12.05
N SER A 143 -0.91 9.04 -12.25
CA SER A 143 -0.55 10.39 -11.81
C SER A 143 -0.61 10.61 -10.31
N ASN A 144 -1.21 9.68 -9.55
CA ASN A 144 -1.33 9.73 -8.10
C ASN A 144 -0.67 8.53 -7.38
N ALA A 145 0.14 7.73 -8.07
CA ALA A 145 0.72 6.50 -7.51
C ALA A 145 1.57 6.77 -6.25
N ARG A 146 2.29 7.90 -6.21
CA ARG A 146 3.05 8.34 -5.03
C ARG A 146 2.12 8.71 -3.88
N ASP A 147 1.03 9.44 -4.15
CA ASP A 147 0.03 9.84 -3.16
C ASP A 147 -0.62 8.62 -2.53
N ILE A 148 -0.98 7.62 -3.34
CA ILE A 148 -1.63 6.38 -2.86
C ILE A 148 -0.69 5.67 -1.88
N ALA A 149 0.58 5.47 -2.26
CA ALA A 149 1.55 4.79 -1.40
C ALA A 149 1.85 5.58 -0.12
N ALA A 150 2.09 6.89 -0.24
CA ALA A 150 2.42 7.74 0.90
C ALA A 150 1.24 7.86 1.89
N THR A 151 0.02 8.04 1.37
CA THR A 151 -1.18 8.21 2.19
C THR A 151 -1.60 6.91 2.86
N ASN A 152 -1.59 5.78 2.16
CA ASN A 152 -2.00 4.52 2.77
C ASN A 152 -0.97 3.99 3.78
N LEU A 153 0.33 4.31 3.61
CA LEU A 153 1.29 4.08 4.68
C LEU A 153 0.99 4.94 5.91
N ARG A 154 0.62 6.22 5.70
CA ARG A 154 0.19 7.11 6.79
C ARG A 154 -0.99 6.49 7.54
N TYR A 155 -1.99 5.99 6.82
CA TYR A 155 -3.16 5.35 7.41
C TYR A 155 -2.79 4.12 8.22
N LEU A 156 -1.89 3.26 7.73
CA LEU A 156 -1.39 2.11 8.50
C LEU A 156 -0.76 2.55 9.83
N LEU A 157 0.13 3.55 9.80
CA LEU A 157 0.82 4.05 11.00
C LEU A 157 -0.18 4.65 12.00
N LEU A 158 -1.14 5.44 11.52
CA LEU A 158 -2.20 6.01 12.37
C LEU A 158 -3.14 4.93 12.93
N TYR A 159 -3.45 3.91 12.13
CA TYR A 159 -4.28 2.78 12.56
C TYR A 159 -3.58 2.00 13.68
N LEU A 160 -2.28 1.76 13.58
CA LEU A 160 -1.50 1.13 14.65
C LEU A 160 -1.49 1.97 15.94
N ARG A 161 -1.44 3.30 15.83
CA ARG A 161 -1.56 4.20 16.99
C ARG A 161 -2.92 4.09 17.65
N VAL A 162 -4.01 4.14 16.87
CA VAL A 162 -5.37 3.96 17.39
C VAL A 162 -5.56 2.56 17.99
N ALA A 163 -5.00 1.53 17.37
CA ALA A 163 -5.03 0.17 17.90
C ALA A 163 -4.42 0.12 19.31
N LYS A 164 -3.22 0.68 19.49
CA LYS A 164 -2.55 0.74 20.79
C LYS A 164 -3.34 1.54 21.82
N ASP A 165 -3.85 2.71 21.45
CA ASP A 165 -4.43 3.67 22.40
C ASP A 165 -5.87 3.33 22.78
N LYS A 166 -6.64 2.70 21.88
CA LYS A 166 -8.09 2.48 22.06
C LYS A 166 -8.53 1.02 21.99
N HIS A 167 -7.73 0.15 21.38
CA HIS A 167 -8.07 -1.26 21.17
C HIS A 167 -6.96 -2.19 21.70
N PRO A 168 -6.62 -2.12 23.00
CA PRO A 168 -5.43 -2.77 23.56
C PRO A 168 -5.42 -4.29 23.39
N ASP A 169 -6.59 -4.95 23.46
CA ASP A 169 -6.72 -6.40 23.23
C ASP A 169 -6.38 -6.77 21.79
N TYR A 170 -6.93 -6.02 20.83
CA TYR A 170 -6.63 -6.20 19.41
C TYR A 170 -5.17 -5.91 19.12
N TRP A 171 -4.62 -4.80 19.65
CA TRP A 171 -3.20 -4.48 19.55
C TRP A 171 -2.31 -5.61 20.06
N ALA A 172 -2.60 -6.15 21.24
CA ALA A 172 -1.86 -7.27 21.80
C ALA A 172 -1.94 -8.52 20.91
N GLN A 173 -3.11 -8.79 20.30
CA GLN A 173 -3.30 -9.89 19.36
C GLN A 173 -2.42 -9.73 18.12
N ILE A 174 -2.54 -8.61 17.39
CA ILE A 174 -1.78 -8.42 16.14
C ILE A 174 -0.29 -8.17 16.36
N LYS A 175 0.12 -7.59 17.51
CA LYS A 175 1.54 -7.41 17.87
C LYS A 175 2.21 -8.74 18.22
N ASN A 176 1.45 -9.75 18.65
CA ASN A 176 1.99 -11.09 18.90
C ASN A 176 1.97 -12.00 17.66
N GLU A 177 1.42 -11.55 16.53
CA GLU A 177 1.39 -12.29 15.28
C GLU A 177 2.64 -11.98 14.42
N PRO A 178 3.59 -12.92 14.26
CA PRO A 178 4.84 -12.68 13.53
C PRO A 178 4.61 -12.26 12.08
N LYS A 179 3.62 -12.83 11.39
CA LYS A 179 3.36 -12.50 9.98
C LYS A 179 2.85 -11.07 9.80
N VAL A 180 2.04 -10.57 10.74
CA VAL A 180 1.54 -9.18 10.69
C VAL A 180 2.67 -8.21 10.97
N ARG A 181 3.55 -8.51 11.94
CA ARG A 181 4.75 -7.70 12.20
C ARG A 181 5.67 -7.62 10.99
N GLU A 182 5.93 -8.77 10.36
CA GLU A 182 6.75 -8.85 9.15
C GLU A 182 6.11 -8.05 8.01
N LEU A 183 4.80 -8.21 7.79
CA LEU A 183 4.07 -7.45 6.78
C LEU A 183 4.20 -5.95 7.01
N VAL A 184 3.89 -5.45 8.20
CA VAL A 184 3.96 -4.01 8.52
C VAL A 184 5.36 -3.44 8.26
N LEU A 185 6.40 -4.16 8.66
CA LEU A 185 7.78 -3.74 8.40
C LEU A 185 8.07 -3.69 6.89
N ILE A 186 7.67 -4.72 6.15
CA ILE A 186 7.86 -4.78 4.69
C ILE A 186 7.10 -3.65 4.01
N GLN A 187 5.85 -3.37 4.40
CA GLN A 187 5.06 -2.27 3.85
C GLN A 187 5.78 -0.93 4.04
N PHE A 188 6.28 -0.65 5.24
CA PHE A 188 7.03 0.58 5.52
C PHE A 188 8.30 0.68 4.67
N LEU A 189 9.16 -0.35 4.70
CA LEU A 189 10.45 -0.34 3.99
C LEU A 189 10.27 -0.27 2.48
N ARG A 190 9.30 -1.01 1.94
CA ARG A 190 9.00 -1.04 0.50
C ARG A 190 8.40 0.29 0.05
N THR A 191 7.53 0.90 0.84
CA THR A 191 7.02 2.25 0.57
C THR A 191 8.16 3.28 0.56
N ALA A 192 9.03 3.26 1.58
CA ALA A 192 10.18 4.16 1.67
C ALA A 192 11.08 4.04 0.42
N TYR A 193 11.43 2.80 0.04
CA TYR A 193 12.23 2.53 -1.14
C TYR A 193 11.60 3.08 -2.43
N TRP A 194 10.31 2.79 -2.67
CA TRP A 194 9.68 3.20 -3.93
C TRP A 194 9.36 4.69 -3.98
N LEU A 195 9.09 5.34 -2.86
CA LEU A 195 8.98 6.80 -2.79
C LEU A 195 10.33 7.49 -3.05
N GLU A 196 11.45 6.91 -2.63
CA GLU A 196 12.78 7.39 -3.02
C GLU A 196 12.99 7.23 -4.54
N LYS A 197 12.76 6.02 -5.08
CA LYS A 197 13.01 5.72 -6.50
C LYS A 197 12.14 6.50 -7.46
N SER A 198 10.93 6.87 -7.05
CA SER A 198 10.00 7.64 -7.88
C SER A 198 10.13 9.17 -7.70
N ALA A 199 10.98 9.65 -6.77
CA ALA A 199 11.11 11.09 -6.51
C ALA A 199 11.53 11.93 -7.73
N PRO A 200 12.39 11.46 -8.65
CA PRO A 200 12.69 12.20 -9.88
C PRO A 200 11.47 12.43 -10.79
N TYR A 201 10.38 11.69 -10.56
CA TYR A 201 9.15 11.73 -11.35
C TYR A 201 7.96 12.26 -10.55
N THR A 202 8.18 12.95 -9.42
CA THR A 202 7.10 13.45 -8.56
C THR A 202 6.04 14.24 -9.34
N GLY A 203 6.44 15.17 -10.23
CA GLY A 203 5.49 15.95 -11.04
C GLY A 203 4.67 15.16 -12.07
N LYS A 204 4.99 13.87 -12.25
CA LYS A 204 4.29 12.95 -13.16
C LYS A 204 3.51 11.86 -12.43
N LEU A 205 4.00 11.43 -11.26
CA LEU A 205 3.52 10.27 -10.52
C LEU A 205 2.88 10.62 -9.18
N GLY A 206 2.81 11.90 -8.83
CA GLY A 206 2.07 12.34 -7.66
C GLY A 206 1.69 13.82 -7.67
N SER A 207 0.88 14.20 -6.69
CA SER A 207 0.54 15.58 -6.41
C SER A 207 1.74 16.33 -5.80
N PRO A 208 1.68 17.68 -5.76
CA PRO A 208 2.66 18.49 -5.03
C PRO A 208 2.76 18.19 -3.53
N ASP A 209 1.79 17.46 -2.95
CA ASP A 209 1.76 17.13 -1.52
C ASP A 209 2.31 15.74 -1.21
N ALA A 210 2.59 14.89 -2.21
CA ALA A 210 3.11 13.53 -1.99
C ALA A 210 4.35 13.48 -1.08
N ASP A 211 5.29 14.42 -1.25
CA ASP A 211 6.50 14.50 -0.41
C ASP A 211 6.20 15.01 1.00
N LYS A 212 5.21 15.90 1.14
CA LYS A 212 4.77 16.39 2.45
C LYS A 212 4.04 15.30 3.24
N ILE A 213 3.21 14.49 2.56
CA ILE A 213 2.57 13.30 3.16
C ILE A 213 3.66 12.32 3.57
N THR A 214 4.64 12.05 2.71
CA THR A 214 5.77 11.17 3.00
C THR A 214 6.49 11.61 4.28
N ALA A 215 6.77 12.90 4.44
CA ALA A 215 7.39 13.43 5.65
C ALA A 215 6.57 13.15 6.93
N LYS A 216 5.23 13.15 6.86
CA LYS A 216 4.37 12.79 8.01
C LYS A 216 4.55 11.33 8.45
N ASN A 217 4.89 10.42 7.54
CA ASN A 217 5.14 9.01 7.89
C ASN A 217 6.37 8.84 8.79
N TYR A 218 7.30 9.80 8.76
CA TYR A 218 8.51 9.81 9.57
C TYR A 218 8.40 10.68 10.83
N ALA A 219 7.21 11.14 11.19
CA ALA A 219 6.99 11.81 12.47
C ALA A 219 7.43 10.89 13.62
N PRO A 220 8.07 11.40 14.70
CA PRO A 220 8.63 10.57 15.76
C PRO A 220 7.65 9.56 16.35
N GLU A 221 6.39 9.97 16.54
CA GLU A 221 5.33 9.11 17.06
C GLU A 221 4.90 7.99 16.09
N ASN A 222 5.05 8.20 14.79
CA ASN A 222 4.78 7.20 13.77
C ASN A 222 5.92 6.17 13.67
N ILE A 223 7.18 6.64 13.77
CA ILE A 223 8.33 5.73 13.85
C ILE A 223 8.29 4.93 15.15
N ALA A 224 8.00 5.56 16.28
CA ALA A 224 7.90 4.87 17.56
C ALA A 224 6.84 3.75 17.54
N ILE A 225 5.66 3.99 16.95
CA ILE A 225 4.64 2.94 16.86
C ILE A 225 5.06 1.78 15.95
N LEU A 226 5.76 2.07 14.85
CA LEU A 226 6.28 1.08 13.93
C LEU A 226 7.33 0.20 14.60
N GLU A 227 8.32 0.82 15.26
CA GLU A 227 9.41 0.09 15.91
C GLU A 227 8.89 -0.73 17.08
N GLU A 228 7.94 -0.20 17.86
CA GLU A 228 7.30 -0.95 18.92
C GLU A 228 6.50 -2.14 18.37
N PHE A 229 5.70 -1.94 17.33
CA PHE A 229 4.88 -2.99 16.74
C PHE A 229 5.74 -4.10 16.15
N THR A 230 6.72 -3.72 15.33
CA THR A 230 7.55 -4.67 14.59
C THR A 230 8.68 -5.25 15.44
N GLY A 231 9.09 -4.60 16.52
CA GLY A 231 10.27 -4.94 17.30
C GLY A 231 11.56 -4.82 16.49
N ARG A 232 11.60 -3.89 15.53
CA ARG A 232 12.75 -3.60 14.66
C ARG A 232 12.97 -2.11 14.59
N LYS A 233 14.23 -1.68 14.67
CA LYS A 233 14.59 -0.29 14.45
C LYS A 233 14.69 0.02 12.96
N VAL A 234 14.21 1.19 12.56
CA VAL A 234 14.29 1.64 11.16
C VAL A 234 15.19 2.86 11.06
N ARG A 235 15.94 2.95 9.96
CA ARG A 235 16.73 4.14 9.66
C ARG A 235 15.84 5.26 9.12
N THR A 236 16.05 6.47 9.61
CA THR A 236 15.29 7.68 9.24
C THR A 236 16.18 8.81 8.71
N ASP A 237 17.49 8.61 8.67
CA ASP A 237 18.53 9.62 8.40
C ASP A 237 18.78 9.87 6.90
N ALA A 238 18.36 8.95 6.04
CA ALA A 238 18.21 9.15 4.62
C ALA A 238 17.11 8.22 4.12
N GLN A 239 16.41 8.59 3.04
CA GLN A 239 15.56 7.67 2.28
C GLN A 239 16.30 6.42 1.75
N LYS A 240 17.58 6.21 2.11
CA LYS A 240 18.39 5.04 1.80
C LYS A 240 18.27 3.97 2.88
N ASN A 241 17.32 3.08 2.66
CA ASN A 241 17.44 1.64 2.83
C ASN A 241 17.95 1.11 4.18
N CYS A 242 16.97 0.60 4.92
CA CYS A 242 17.02 -0.61 5.74
C CYS A 242 17.46 -0.48 7.20
N THR A 243 16.77 -1.29 8.01
CA THR A 243 16.86 -1.48 9.46
C THR A 243 18.28 -1.62 9.97
N VAL A 244 18.54 -1.11 11.18
CA VAL A 244 19.78 -1.42 11.91
C VAL A 244 19.65 -2.85 12.45
N SER A 245 20.59 -3.72 12.07
CA SER A 245 20.72 -5.10 12.59
C SER A 245 20.84 -5.12 14.11
#